data_AF-A0A392Q790-F1
#
_entry.id   AF-A0A392Q790-F1
#
_cell.length_a   1.000
_cell.length_b   1.000
_cell.length_c   1.000
_cell.angle_alpha   90.00
_cell.angle_beta   90.00
_cell.angle_gamma   90.00
#
_symmetry.space_group_name_H-M   'P 1'
#
loop_
_entity.id
_entity.type
_entity.pdbx_description
1 polymer ?
#
loop_
_entity_poly.entity_id
_entity_poly.type
_entity_poly.pdbx_seq_one_letter_code
_entity_poly.pdbx_strand_id
1 'polypeptide(L)'
;MVLLWVFMGLFAGYSSARLYKMFKGTEWKRNTLKTAFMFPGILFAIFFVLNALIWGEQSSGAVPFGTMIALVCLWFGISVPLVFVGSYLGFKKPQIEDPVKTNKIPRQVPEQAWYMTPVFSILIGGILPFGAVFIELFFILTSIWLNQFYYIFGFLFIVFVILLITCAEITVVLCYFQLCSEDYNWWWRSYLTAGSSAVYLFLYS
;
A
#
# COMPACT_ATOMS: atom_id res chain seq x y z
N MET A 1 -1.22 1.65 17.80
CA MET A 1 -1.28 1.31 16.36
C MET A 1 -2.70 1.36 15.79
N VAL A 2 -3.69 0.66 16.36
CA VAL A 2 -5.07 0.62 15.81
C VAL A 2 -5.73 2.00 15.69
N LEU A 3 -5.60 2.87 16.72
CA LEU A 3 -6.16 4.24 16.66
C LEU A 3 -5.55 5.10 15.54
N LEU A 4 -4.23 5.02 15.34
CA LEU A 4 -3.55 5.72 14.25
C LEU A 4 -4.06 5.24 12.89
N TRP A 5 -4.24 3.92 12.74
CA TRP A 5 -4.80 3.33 11.52
C TRP A 5 -6.21 3.83 11.23
N VAL A 6 -7.09 3.90 12.24
CA VAL A 6 -8.45 4.46 12.09
C VAL A 6 -8.41 5.93 11.66
N PHE A 7 -7.53 6.72 12.28
CA PHE A 7 -7.37 8.13 11.96
C PHE A 7 -6.89 8.35 10.52
N MET A 8 -6.01 7.47 10.01
CA MET A 8 -5.57 7.48 8.61
C MET A 8 -6.71 7.24 7.62
N GLY A 9 -7.87 6.72 8.06
CA GLY A 9 -9.08 6.63 7.25
C GLY A 9 -9.54 7.98 6.69
N LEU A 10 -9.36 9.08 7.45
CA LEU A 10 -9.67 10.43 6.98
C LEU A 10 -8.82 10.81 5.75
N PHE A 11 -7.50 10.61 5.84
CA PHE A 11 -6.57 10.91 4.75
C PHE A 11 -6.78 9.99 3.55
N ALA A 12 -7.07 8.71 3.80
CA ALA A 12 -7.38 7.74 2.75
C ALA A 12 -8.63 8.16 1.97
N GLY A 13 -9.71 8.54 2.65
CA GLY A 13 -10.92 9.06 2.03
C GLY A 13 -10.67 10.34 1.22
N TYR A 14 -9.92 11.29 1.79
CA TYR A 14 -9.58 12.55 1.12
C TYR A 14 -8.79 12.34 -0.17
N SER A 15 -7.70 11.57 -0.10
CA SER A 15 -6.83 11.30 -1.25
C SER A 15 -7.56 10.49 -2.33
N SER A 16 -8.33 9.47 -1.93
CA SER A 16 -9.14 8.66 -2.86
C SER A 16 -10.18 9.51 -3.59
N ALA A 17 -10.93 10.37 -2.89
CA ALA A 17 -11.94 11.22 -3.51
C ALA A 17 -11.33 12.26 -4.45
N ARG A 18 -10.17 12.83 -4.11
CA ARG A 18 -9.42 13.77 -4.96
C ARG A 18 -8.97 13.10 -6.25
N LEU A 19 -8.38 11.90 -6.15
CA LEU A 19 -7.93 11.13 -7.30
C LEU A 19 -9.11 10.70 -8.18
N TYR A 20 -10.21 10.24 -7.58
CA TYR A 20 -11.41 9.85 -8.31
C TYR A 20 -12.03 11.02 -9.09
N LYS A 21 -12.04 12.22 -8.48
CA LYS A 21 -12.50 13.45 -9.12
C LYS A 21 -11.60 13.88 -10.29
N MET A 22 -10.28 13.68 -10.18
CA MET A 22 -9.33 13.95 -11.27
C MET A 22 -9.66 13.10 -12.51
N PHE A 23 -10.06 11.84 -12.32
CA PHE A 23 -10.54 10.97 -13.40
C PHE A 23 -11.99 11.23 -13.85
N LYS A 24 -12.55 12.40 -13.53
CA LYS A 24 -13.93 12.81 -13.88
C LYS A 24 -15.02 11.90 -13.28
N GLY A 25 -14.72 11.19 -12.20
CA GLY A 25 -15.70 10.38 -11.47
C GLY A 25 -16.71 11.26 -10.71
N THR A 26 -18.00 11.02 -10.95
CA THR A 26 -19.11 11.78 -10.31
C THR A 26 -19.67 11.08 -9.07
N GLU A 27 -19.59 9.75 -9.01
CA GLU A 27 -20.15 8.94 -7.93
C GLU A 27 -19.22 8.82 -6.71
N TRP A 28 -19.00 9.93 -6.00
CA TRP A 28 -18.09 9.96 -4.86
C TRP A 28 -18.49 8.99 -3.74
N LYS A 29 -19.79 8.79 -3.48
CA LYS A 29 -20.29 7.85 -2.45
C LYS A 29 -19.86 6.41 -2.73
N ARG A 30 -19.94 5.97 -4.00
CA ARG A 30 -19.54 4.61 -4.40
C ARG A 30 -18.04 4.43 -4.25
N ASN A 31 -17.26 5.44 -4.59
CA ASN A 31 -15.82 5.44 -4.38
C ASN A 31 -15.47 5.35 -2.88
N THR A 32 -16.11 6.17 -2.04
CA THR A 32 -15.91 6.15 -0.59
C THR A 32 -16.22 4.79 0.03
N LEU A 33 -17.34 4.15 -0.38
CA LEU A 33 -17.67 2.80 0.09
C LEU A 33 -16.58 1.80 -0.30
N LYS A 34 -16.10 1.81 -1.55
CA LYS A 34 -15.01 0.93 -1.97
C LYS A 34 -13.74 1.16 -1.14
N THR A 35 -13.37 2.41 -0.88
CA THR A 35 -12.19 2.74 -0.06
C THR A 35 -12.34 2.27 1.39
N ALA A 36 -13.54 2.39 1.97
CA ALA A 36 -13.80 2.00 3.35
C ALA A 36 -13.87 0.47 3.55
N PHE A 37 -14.25 -0.29 2.50
CA PHE A 37 -14.48 -1.73 2.61
C PHE A 37 -13.41 -2.62 1.98
N MET A 38 -12.82 -2.22 0.86
CA MET A 38 -12.00 -3.12 0.05
C MET A 38 -10.73 -3.55 0.80
N PHE A 39 -9.92 -2.60 1.26
CA PHE A 39 -8.68 -2.92 1.96
C PHE A 39 -8.91 -3.46 3.39
N PRO A 40 -9.70 -2.79 4.25
CA PRO A 40 -9.97 -3.33 5.59
C PRO A 40 -10.69 -4.67 5.58
N GLY A 41 -11.61 -4.90 4.63
CA GLY A 41 -12.38 -6.13 4.53
C GLY A 41 -11.52 -7.33 4.13
N ILE A 42 -10.60 -7.15 3.18
CA ILE A 42 -9.65 -8.22 2.81
C ILE A 42 -8.76 -8.58 4.02
N LEU A 43 -8.21 -7.58 4.72
CA LEU A 43 -7.38 -7.83 5.90
C LEU A 43 -8.18 -8.50 7.02
N PHE A 44 -9.41 -8.06 7.28
CA PHE A 44 -10.26 -8.67 8.29
C PHE A 44 -10.61 -10.12 7.93
N ALA A 45 -10.86 -10.43 6.66
CA ALA A 45 -11.12 -11.80 6.21
C ALA A 45 -9.91 -12.71 6.43
N ILE A 46 -8.71 -12.27 6.02
CA ILE A 46 -7.46 -13.04 6.24
C ILE A 46 -7.22 -13.24 7.74
N PHE A 47 -7.32 -12.16 8.53
CA PHE A 47 -7.17 -12.21 9.98
C PHE A 47 -8.17 -13.15 10.63
N PHE A 48 -9.43 -13.14 10.20
CA PHE A 48 -10.47 -14.01 10.73
C PHE A 48 -10.19 -15.49 10.44
N VAL A 49 -9.75 -15.83 9.23
CA VAL A 49 -9.36 -17.21 8.88
C VAL A 49 -8.17 -17.67 9.73
N LEU A 50 -7.13 -16.85 9.83
CA LEU A 50 -5.96 -17.17 10.66
C LEU A 50 -6.35 -17.33 12.14
N ASN A 51 -7.19 -16.44 12.68
CA ASN A 51 -7.63 -16.52 14.07
C ASN A 51 -8.50 -17.76 14.33
N ALA A 52 -9.33 -18.17 13.36
CA ALA A 52 -10.12 -19.40 13.45
C ALA A 52 -9.24 -20.65 13.53
N LEU A 53 -8.14 -20.71 12.76
CA LEU A 53 -7.16 -21.80 12.83
C LEU A 53 -6.48 -21.85 14.20
N ILE A 54 -6.05 -20.69 14.72
CA ILE A 54 -5.38 -20.59 16.03
C ILE A 54 -6.33 -21.00 17.17
N TRP A 55 -7.63 -20.68 17.07
CA TRP A 55 -8.63 -21.18 18.00
C TRP A 55 -8.80 -22.70 17.97
N GLY A 56 -8.72 -23.31 16.79
CA GLY A 56 -8.77 -24.78 16.65
C GLY A 56 -7.64 -25.46 17.43
N GLU A 57 -6.45 -24.88 17.42
CA GLU A 57 -5.26 -25.36 18.14
C GLU A 57 -5.24 -24.97 19.64
N GLN A 58 -6.31 -24.37 20.17
CA GLN A 58 -6.41 -23.90 21.56
C GLN A 58 -5.24 -23.02 22.01
N SER A 59 -4.62 -22.31 21.08
CA SER A 59 -3.44 -21.50 21.37
C SER A 59 -3.81 -20.24 22.15
N SER A 60 -2.97 -19.87 23.12
CA SER A 60 -3.11 -18.65 23.92
C SER A 60 -2.94 -17.35 23.12
N GLY A 61 -2.41 -17.45 21.89
CA GLY A 61 -2.31 -16.32 20.96
C GLY A 61 -3.61 -15.99 20.23
N ALA A 62 -4.69 -16.73 20.45
CA ALA A 62 -5.95 -16.48 19.77
C ALA A 62 -6.64 -15.21 20.29
N VAL A 63 -7.11 -14.39 19.36
CA VAL A 63 -7.79 -13.13 19.68
C VAL A 63 -9.20 -13.43 20.18
N PRO A 64 -9.57 -13.02 21.42
CA PRO A 64 -10.86 -13.37 22.01
C PRO A 64 -12.03 -12.74 21.25
N PHE A 65 -13.20 -13.39 21.33
CA PHE A 65 -14.40 -12.99 20.59
C PHE A 65 -14.80 -11.53 20.86
N GLY A 66 -14.70 -11.06 22.10
CA GLY A 66 -15.00 -9.68 22.46
C GLY A 66 -14.12 -8.66 21.72
N THR A 67 -12.84 -8.95 21.52
CA THR A 67 -11.95 -8.07 20.76
C THR A 67 -12.26 -8.06 19.27
N MET A 68 -12.74 -9.18 18.69
CA MET A 68 -13.22 -9.18 17.30
C MET A 68 -14.43 -8.26 17.11
N ILE A 69 -15.40 -8.31 18.04
CA ILE A 69 -16.54 -7.39 18.04
C ILE A 69 -16.06 -5.95 18.16
N ALA A 70 -15.13 -5.67 19.08
CA ALA A 70 -14.59 -4.33 19.26
C ALA A 70 -13.92 -3.79 17.97
N LEU A 71 -13.18 -4.62 17.24
CA LEU A 71 -12.57 -4.25 15.95
C LEU A 71 -13.64 -3.93 14.90
N VAL A 72 -14.70 -4.72 14.81
CA VAL A 72 -15.84 -4.47 13.91
C VAL A 72 -16.53 -3.16 14.28
N CYS A 73 -16.84 -2.94 15.57
CA CYS A 73 -17.45 -1.69 16.05
C CYS A 73 -16.57 -0.48 15.74
N LEU A 74 -15.26 -0.60 15.88
CA LEU A 74 -14.31 0.48 15.58
C LEU A 74 -14.19 0.72 14.05
N TRP A 75 -14.27 -0.34 13.24
CA TRP A 75 -14.29 -0.21 11.78
C TRP A 75 -15.55 0.49 11.29
N PHE A 76 -16.75 -0.02 11.63
CA PHE A 76 -18.01 0.56 11.16
C PHE A 76 -18.39 1.85 11.88
N GLY A 77 -18.09 1.97 13.17
CA GLY A 77 -18.49 3.10 14.01
C GLY A 77 -17.57 4.32 13.93
N ILE A 78 -16.29 4.14 13.60
CA ILE A 78 -15.32 5.25 13.56
C ILE A 78 -14.65 5.35 12.19
N SER A 79 -14.02 4.27 11.71
CA SER A 79 -13.22 4.31 10.47
C SER A 79 -14.07 4.64 9.25
N VAL A 80 -15.20 3.97 9.05
CA VAL A 80 -16.12 4.23 7.93
C VAL A 80 -16.59 5.70 7.92
N PRO A 81 -17.16 6.26 9.02
CA PRO A 81 -17.50 7.68 9.07
C PRO A 81 -16.32 8.62 8.77
N LEU A 82 -15.12 8.33 9.28
CA LEU A 82 -13.93 9.14 9.00
C LEU A 82 -13.58 9.16 7.51
N VAL A 83 -13.65 8.01 6.84
CA VAL A 83 -13.41 7.89 5.38
C VAL A 83 -14.46 8.70 4.60
N PHE A 84 -15.71 8.72 5.06
CA PHE A 84 -16.78 9.56 4.48
C PHE A 84 -16.50 11.04 4.67
N VAL A 85 -16.13 11.48 5.87
CA VAL A 85 -15.75 12.88 6.15
C VAL A 85 -14.57 13.29 5.27
N GLY A 86 -13.52 12.46 5.19
CA GLY A 86 -12.35 12.71 4.36
C GLY A 86 -12.70 12.83 2.88
N SER A 87 -13.50 11.89 2.38
CA SER A 87 -13.97 11.90 0.98
C SER A 87 -14.80 13.12 0.65
N TYR A 88 -15.71 13.52 1.55
CA TYR A 88 -16.53 14.72 1.38
C TYR A 88 -15.67 15.99 1.27
N LEU A 89 -14.68 16.14 2.16
CA LEU A 89 -13.72 17.25 2.11
C LEU A 89 -12.88 17.23 0.83
N GLY A 90 -12.46 16.05 0.38
CA GLY A 90 -11.70 15.86 -0.85
C GLY A 90 -12.50 16.23 -2.10
N PHE A 91 -13.77 15.84 -2.16
CA PHE A 91 -14.64 16.08 -3.31
C PHE A 91 -15.12 17.53 -3.40
N LYS A 92 -15.19 18.26 -2.27
CA LYS A 92 -15.52 19.70 -2.24
C LYS A 92 -14.43 20.58 -2.87
N LYS A 93 -13.16 20.15 -2.83
CA LYS A 93 -12.05 20.88 -3.44
C LYS A 93 -12.14 20.87 -4.98
N PRO A 94 -11.59 21.88 -5.68
CA PRO A 94 -11.57 21.92 -7.13
C PRO A 94 -10.87 20.68 -7.70
N GLN A 95 -11.25 20.30 -8.92
CA GLN A 95 -10.61 19.21 -9.63
C GLN A 95 -9.13 19.53 -9.83
N ILE A 96 -8.27 18.52 -9.73
CA ILE A 96 -6.86 18.65 -10.10
C ILE A 96 -6.82 18.76 -11.63
N GLU A 97 -6.28 19.87 -12.13
CA GLU A 97 -6.10 20.07 -13.57
C GLU A 97 -4.87 19.30 -14.04
N ASP A 98 -4.98 18.69 -15.21
CA ASP A 98 -3.84 18.02 -15.84
C ASP A 98 -2.80 19.09 -16.23
N PRO A 99 -1.50 18.88 -15.95
CA PRO A 99 -0.47 19.87 -16.24
C PRO A 99 -0.31 20.14 -17.75
N VAL A 100 -0.82 19.25 -18.59
CA VAL A 100 -0.78 19.33 -20.04
C VAL A 100 -2.09 18.86 -20.65
N LYS A 101 -2.45 19.41 -21.81
CA LYS A 101 -3.61 18.94 -22.58
C LYS A 101 -3.32 17.54 -23.11
N THR A 102 -4.15 16.58 -22.72
CA THR A 102 -4.06 15.19 -23.19
C THR A 102 -4.89 14.99 -24.46
N ASN A 103 -4.38 14.18 -25.40
CA ASN A 103 -5.15 13.76 -26.56
C ASN A 103 -6.22 12.74 -26.14
N LYS A 104 -7.41 12.82 -26.75
CA LYS A 104 -8.52 11.88 -26.46
C LYS A 104 -8.25 10.46 -26.95
N ILE A 105 -7.43 10.32 -27.99
CA ILE A 105 -7.07 9.03 -28.57
C ILE A 105 -5.70 8.65 -28.00
N PRO A 106 -5.57 7.52 -27.29
CA PRO A 106 -4.27 7.04 -26.81
C PRO A 106 -3.39 6.71 -28.01
N ARG A 107 -2.15 7.20 -27.98
CA ARG A 107 -1.13 6.83 -28.97
C ARG A 107 -0.78 5.35 -28.79
N GLN A 108 -0.48 4.66 -29.89
CA GLN A 108 0.04 3.29 -29.81
C GLN A 108 1.44 3.29 -29.16
N VAL A 109 1.63 2.44 -28.15
CA VAL A 109 2.93 2.26 -27.46
C VAL A 109 3.86 1.48 -28.39
N PRO A 110 5.09 1.96 -28.65
CA PRO A 110 6.05 1.25 -29.49
C PRO A 110 6.50 -0.05 -28.82
N GLU A 111 7.05 -0.98 -29.61
CA GLU A 111 7.63 -2.21 -29.08
C GLU A 111 8.76 -1.88 -28.09
N GLN A 112 8.60 -2.38 -26.87
CA GLN A 112 9.54 -2.14 -25.78
C GLN A 112 10.67 -3.17 -25.84
N ALA A 113 11.89 -2.75 -25.49
CA ALA A 113 12.99 -3.67 -25.30
C ALA A 113 12.66 -4.72 -24.23
N TRP A 114 13.25 -5.91 -24.32
CA TRP A 114 12.96 -7.05 -23.44
C TRP A 114 13.09 -6.72 -21.93
N TYR A 115 14.08 -5.91 -21.56
CA TYR A 115 14.32 -5.47 -20.18
C TYR A 115 13.37 -4.36 -19.70
N MET A 116 12.64 -3.74 -20.62
CA MET A 116 11.61 -2.72 -20.31
C MET A 116 10.21 -3.33 -20.20
N THR A 117 10.08 -4.64 -20.35
CA THR A 117 8.80 -5.33 -20.14
C THR A 117 8.29 -5.09 -18.71
N PRO A 118 6.96 -4.93 -18.51
CA PRO A 118 6.41 -4.53 -17.22
C PRO A 118 6.83 -5.46 -16.07
N VAL A 119 6.74 -6.78 -16.29
CA VAL A 119 7.06 -7.79 -15.26
C VAL A 119 8.53 -7.74 -14.87
N PHE A 120 9.43 -7.73 -15.85
CA PHE A 120 10.87 -7.74 -15.59
C PHE A 120 11.32 -6.47 -14.87
N SER A 121 10.86 -5.30 -15.33
CA SER A 121 11.18 -4.01 -14.74
C SER A 121 10.63 -3.87 -13.31
N ILE A 122 9.42 -4.37 -13.04
CA ILE A 122 8.82 -4.38 -11.70
C ILE A 122 9.64 -5.25 -10.74
N LEU A 123 10.04 -6.44 -11.17
CA LEU A 123 10.82 -7.37 -10.33
C LEU A 123 12.20 -6.78 -10.03
N ILE A 124 12.95 -6.34 -11.04
CA ILE A 124 14.28 -5.75 -10.82
C ILE A 124 14.23 -4.53 -9.92
N GLY A 125 13.22 -3.66 -10.08
CA GLY A 125 13.07 -2.50 -9.23
C GLY A 125 12.93 -2.82 -7.74
N GLY A 126 12.29 -3.95 -7.39
CA GLY A 126 12.10 -4.36 -5.99
C GLY A 126 13.35 -4.88 -5.30
N ILE A 127 14.38 -5.29 -6.05
CA ILE A 127 15.62 -5.84 -5.50
C ILE A 127 16.38 -4.77 -4.69
N LEU A 128 16.39 -3.54 -5.17
CA LEU A 128 17.15 -2.44 -4.55
C LEU A 128 16.57 -2.02 -3.19
N PRO A 129 15.25 -1.74 -3.05
CA PRO A 129 14.64 -1.50 -1.74
C PRO A 129 14.77 -2.69 -0.80
N PHE A 130 14.67 -3.93 -1.31
CA PHE A 130 14.89 -5.13 -0.49
C PHE A 130 16.34 -5.19 0.04
N GLY A 131 17.33 -4.96 -0.82
CA GLY A 131 18.75 -4.93 -0.44
C GLY A 131 19.04 -3.87 0.64
N ALA A 132 18.38 -2.71 0.56
CA ALA A 132 18.54 -1.62 1.54
C ALA A 132 18.09 -2.01 2.96
N VAL A 133 17.15 -2.95 3.10
CA VAL A 133 16.61 -3.40 4.40
C VAL A 133 17.03 -4.82 4.78
N PHE A 134 17.74 -5.52 3.90
CA PHE A 134 18.06 -6.95 4.04
C PHE A 134 18.77 -7.28 5.36
N ILE A 135 19.79 -6.50 5.72
CA ILE A 135 20.58 -6.72 6.93
C ILE A 135 19.72 -6.57 8.19
N GLU A 136 18.82 -5.60 8.21
CA GLU A 136 17.92 -5.36 9.33
C GLU A 136 16.88 -6.48 9.45
N LEU A 137 16.32 -6.93 8.32
CA LEU A 137 15.41 -8.08 8.28
C LEU A 137 16.08 -9.34 8.82
N PHE A 138 17.35 -9.59 8.49
CA PHE A 138 18.12 -10.71 9.03
C PHE A 138 18.22 -10.65 10.57
N PHE A 139 18.53 -9.47 11.13
CA PHE A 139 18.60 -9.32 12.59
C PHE A 139 17.25 -9.52 13.26
N ILE A 140 16.16 -9.01 12.66
CA ILE A 140 14.81 -9.19 13.19
C ILE A 140 14.42 -10.67 13.17
N LEU A 141 14.58 -11.36 12.02
CA LEU A 141 14.22 -12.78 11.89
C LEU A 141 15.06 -13.66 12.83
N THR A 142 16.36 -13.39 12.94
CA THR A 142 17.25 -14.10 13.88
C THR A 142 16.81 -13.88 15.33
N SER A 143 16.42 -12.65 15.68
CA SER A 143 15.93 -12.33 17.03
C SER A 143 14.63 -13.09 17.35
N ILE A 144 13.71 -13.16 16.37
CA ILE A 144 12.47 -13.95 16.49
C ILE A 144 12.80 -15.43 16.69
N TRP A 145 13.72 -15.99 15.90
CA TRP A 145 14.10 -17.41 15.97
C TRP A 145 14.77 -17.77 17.30
N LEU A 146 15.57 -16.86 17.86
CA LEU A 146 16.24 -17.03 19.14
C LEU A 146 15.38 -16.62 20.35
N ASN A 147 14.11 -16.23 20.14
CA ASN A 147 13.22 -15.68 21.15
C ASN A 147 13.86 -14.54 21.98
N GLN A 148 14.68 -13.70 21.32
CA GLN A 148 15.31 -12.54 21.92
C GLN A 148 14.59 -11.25 21.50
N PHE A 149 14.59 -10.26 22.38
CA PHE A 149 14.01 -8.96 22.07
C PHE A 149 14.97 -8.13 21.20
N TYR A 150 14.44 -7.55 20.12
CA TYR A 150 15.17 -6.61 19.29
C TYR A 150 15.09 -5.20 19.89
N TYR A 151 16.21 -4.70 20.44
CA TYR A 151 16.24 -3.43 21.20
C TYR A 151 16.59 -2.19 20.37
N ILE A 152 16.99 -2.34 19.10
CA ILE A 152 17.55 -1.22 18.31
C ILE A 152 16.46 -0.47 17.52
N PHE A 153 15.42 -0.01 18.23
CA PHE A 153 14.27 0.67 17.60
C PHE A 153 14.65 1.98 16.87
N GLY A 154 15.66 2.71 17.36
CA GLY A 154 16.13 3.94 16.72
C GLY A 154 16.77 3.68 15.35
N PHE A 155 17.54 2.58 15.24
CA PHE A 155 18.12 2.17 13.96
C PHE A 155 17.04 1.66 13.00
N LEU A 156 16.08 0.88 13.49
CA LEU A 156 14.93 0.44 12.71
C LEU A 156 14.16 1.62 12.08
N PHE A 157 13.99 2.70 12.82
CA PHE A 157 13.35 3.92 12.29
C PHE A 157 14.18 4.56 11.17
N ILE A 158 15.50 4.62 11.30
CA ILE A 158 16.39 5.14 10.25
C ILE A 158 16.32 4.24 9.00
N VAL A 159 16.38 2.92 9.17
CA VAL A 159 16.25 1.95 8.07
C VAL A 159 14.89 2.10 7.38
N PHE A 160 13.81 2.32 8.14
CA PHE A 160 12.50 2.60 7.58
C PHE A 160 12.47 3.87 6.72
N VAL A 161 13.14 4.96 7.16
CA VAL A 161 13.28 6.18 6.34
C VAL A 161 14.10 5.92 5.07
N ILE A 162 15.19 5.17 5.16
CA ILE A 162 15.99 4.77 4.00
C ILE A 162 15.16 3.93 3.03
N LEU A 163 14.33 3.01 3.53
CA LEU A 163 13.40 2.23 2.71
C LEU A 163 12.42 3.14 1.95
N LEU A 164 11.84 4.15 2.61
CA LEU A 164 10.93 5.09 1.95
C LEU A 164 11.63 5.88 0.83
N ILE A 165 12.86 6.35 1.09
CA ILE A 165 13.64 7.10 0.11
C ILE A 165 14.02 6.22 -1.09
N THR A 166 14.54 5.01 -0.82
CA THR A 166 14.93 4.07 -1.88
C THR A 166 13.73 3.60 -2.71
N CYS A 167 12.58 3.33 -2.08
CA CYS A 167 11.33 3.05 -2.81
C CYS A 167 10.95 4.20 -3.74
N ALA A 168 11.02 5.45 -3.25
CA ALA A 168 10.69 6.63 -4.04
C ALA A 168 11.68 6.83 -5.20
N GLU A 169 12.97 6.72 -4.95
CA GLU A 169 14.03 6.90 -5.94
C GLU A 169 13.90 5.89 -7.09
N ILE A 170 13.79 4.60 -6.78
CA ILE A 170 13.67 3.55 -7.80
C ILE A 170 12.39 3.70 -8.61
N THR A 171 11.29 4.07 -7.95
CA THR A 171 10.02 4.33 -8.64
C THR A 171 10.15 5.49 -9.61
N VAL A 172 10.80 6.60 -9.20
CA VAL A 172 11.01 7.77 -10.07
C VAL A 172 11.92 7.43 -11.25
N VAL A 173 13.04 6.75 -11.01
CA VAL A 173 14.01 6.39 -12.05
C VAL A 173 13.40 5.45 -13.08
N LEU A 174 12.70 4.39 -12.65
CA LEU A 174 12.07 3.45 -13.57
C LEU A 174 10.87 4.06 -14.30
N CYS A 175 10.10 4.93 -13.65
CA CYS A 175 9.06 5.71 -14.30
C CYS A 175 9.65 6.64 -15.38
N TYR A 176 10.78 7.29 -15.08
CA TYR A 176 11.47 8.14 -16.05
C TYR A 176 11.92 7.35 -17.29
N PHE A 177 12.58 6.20 -17.09
CA PHE A 177 12.99 5.36 -18.23
C PHE A 177 11.79 4.84 -19.04
N GLN A 178 10.68 4.50 -18.38
CA GLN A 178 9.44 4.10 -19.05
C GLN A 178 8.86 5.23 -19.91
N LEU A 179 8.88 6.46 -19.41
CA LEU A 179 8.40 7.63 -20.17
C LEU A 179 9.34 7.95 -21.34
N CYS A 180 10.66 7.77 -21.18
CA CYS A 180 11.62 7.89 -22.27
C CYS A 180 11.40 6.85 -23.38
N SER A 181 10.83 5.69 -23.05
CA SER A 181 10.47 4.66 -24.03
C SER A 181 9.05 4.82 -24.60
N GLU A 182 8.46 6.01 -24.42
CA GLU A 182 7.13 6.41 -24.91
C GLU A 182 5.96 5.56 -24.37
N ASP A 183 6.15 4.81 -23.27
CA ASP A 183 5.08 4.10 -22.59
C ASP A 183 4.45 4.97 -21.49
N TYR A 184 3.19 5.35 -21.68
CA TYR A 184 2.46 6.21 -20.75
C TYR A 184 1.75 5.43 -19.62
N ASN A 185 1.81 4.10 -19.59
CA ASN A 185 1.11 3.27 -18.60
C ASN A 185 1.89 3.15 -17.27
N TRP A 186 2.26 4.29 -16.68
CA TRP A 186 3.15 4.36 -15.51
C TRP A 186 2.42 4.21 -14.16
N TRP A 187 1.10 4.43 -14.11
CA TRP A 187 0.34 4.50 -12.85
C TRP A 187 0.48 3.25 -11.96
N TRP A 188 0.14 2.08 -12.49
CA TRP A 188 0.25 0.82 -11.73
C TRP A 188 1.68 0.31 -11.68
N ARG A 189 2.45 0.55 -12.73
CA ARG A 189 3.85 0.11 -12.79
C ARG A 189 4.69 0.80 -11.73
N SER A 190 4.56 2.11 -11.56
CA SER A 190 5.28 2.87 -10.52
C SER A 190 4.98 2.33 -9.11
N TYR A 191 3.71 2.04 -8.80
CA TYR A 191 3.32 1.43 -7.53
C TYR A 191 3.87 0.00 -7.35
N LEU A 192 3.73 -0.85 -8.36
CA LEU A 192 4.15 -2.25 -8.28
C LEU A 192 5.67 -2.41 -8.23
N THR A 193 6.43 -1.52 -8.84
CA THR A 193 7.90 -1.53 -8.83
C THR A 193 8.48 -1.46 -7.43
N ALA A 194 8.00 -0.56 -6.57
CA ALA A 194 8.42 -0.54 -5.16
C ALA A 194 7.77 -1.69 -4.37
N GLY A 195 6.50 -2.01 -4.68
CA GLY A 195 5.75 -3.07 -4.00
C GLY A 195 6.30 -4.48 -4.20
N SER A 196 7.02 -4.75 -5.29
CA SER A 196 7.64 -6.05 -5.56
C SER A 196 8.72 -6.43 -4.53
N SER A 197 9.26 -5.45 -3.78
CA SER A 197 10.12 -5.71 -2.60
C SER A 197 9.48 -6.66 -1.59
N ALA A 198 8.15 -6.62 -1.45
CA ALA A 198 7.40 -7.53 -0.57
C ALA A 198 7.50 -9.00 -0.99
N VAL A 199 7.63 -9.27 -2.30
CA VAL A 199 7.81 -10.64 -2.82
C VAL A 199 9.17 -11.19 -2.39
N TYR A 200 10.23 -10.37 -2.47
CA TYR A 200 11.56 -10.77 -2.03
C TYR A 200 11.62 -11.01 -0.53
N LEU A 201 10.95 -10.16 0.26
CA LEU A 201 10.81 -10.36 1.70
C LEU A 201 10.09 -11.69 1.99
N PHE A 202 8.97 -11.96 1.32
CA PHE A 202 8.20 -13.20 1.50
C PHE A 202 8.99 -14.46 1.12
N LEU A 203 9.84 -14.40 0.08
CA LEU A 203 10.70 -15.52 -0.30
C LEU A 203 11.86 -15.73 0.69
N TYR A 204 12.24 -14.70 1.42
CA TYR A 204 13.33 -14.75 2.39
C TYR A 204 12.87 -15.20 3.79
N SER A 205 11.66 -14.83 4.19
CA SER A 205 11.04 -15.19 5.48
C SER A 205 10.65 -16.67 5.54
#